data_AF-A0A1C4DHE4-F1
#
_entry.id   AF-A0A1C4DHE4-F1
#
_cell.length_a   1.000
_cell.length_b   1.000
_cell.length_c   1.000
_cell.angle_alpha   90.00
_cell.angle_beta   90.00
_cell.angle_gamma   90.00
#
_symmetry.space_group_name_H-M   'P 1'
#
loop_
_entity.id
_entity.type
_entity.pdbx_description
1 polymer ?
#
loop_
_entity_poly.entity_id
_entity_poly.type
_entity_poly.pdbx_seq_one_letter_code
_entity_poly.pdbx_strand_id
1 'polypeptide(L)'
;MENESLPTENIKPSNHQPEKVDSYTANPNQIVYDMVHQDDFIINVADVYFARKVLVLNKKDEYVYVKLNQASLGDKIYLVVKCYGTPRKGKLVLSLREIENTDTIQNLYSNNPVPFLVNGVEKTEMEYTLDGSITYAKEIELRPKDDKKYQELQEKLKNTKTKNTFLFVRAKIKETTAIRVTFKSFFAGQFSAVDNLNYYDFLTQEKERFEIKAILGIITYHIYWNTETEGKIEKHIPKTIADEYKNKYKYVYHDKEGNEHNICMVERHKTKEKQRGMAKSQKPIHSKIVNDNSVSEGQTSRRVIYENGDIAEYGYHDTLGKTWMHYKSTGKEIELIRMPDSLNHSKDNITIKYSFENTERRYTNPDLFAGFIGLLADISIKLVSEGSSFKEASCFPSQTHVNGASIDLDYLYNLKNDQQVIDSAIKFHFDVRLKGVNSYCSKLLRAKPSGSLHNSHLHIGGFISSKIIKK
;
A
#
# COMPACT_ATOMS: atom_id res chain seq x y z
N MET A 1 -62.47 7.24 -57.94
CA MET A 1 -61.82 8.15 -58.89
C MET A 1 -60.59 7.42 -59.40
N GLU A 2 -60.32 7.54 -60.71
CA GLU A 2 -59.07 7.21 -61.45
C GLU A 2 -58.06 6.25 -60.77
N ASN A 3 -57.73 5.05 -61.26
CA ASN A 3 -57.86 4.44 -62.59
C ASN A 3 -57.01 5.08 -63.70
N GLU A 4 -55.74 4.67 -63.81
CA GLU A 4 -54.85 4.68 -65.00
C GLU A 4 -53.51 4.02 -64.62
N SER A 5 -52.74 3.32 -65.47
CA SER A 5 -53.06 2.43 -66.61
C SER A 5 -51.82 1.58 -66.93
N LEU A 6 -52.01 0.40 -67.54
CA LEU A 6 -50.94 -0.53 -67.99
C LEU A 6 -50.13 0.07 -69.18
N PRO A 7 -48.99 -0.54 -69.58
CA PRO A 7 -49.10 -1.65 -70.54
C PRO A 7 -48.21 -2.87 -70.22
N THR A 8 -48.84 -4.06 -70.30
CA THR A 8 -48.21 -5.36 -70.53
C THR A 8 -48.12 -5.67 -72.02
N GLU A 9 -46.99 -6.20 -72.47
CA GLU A 9 -46.77 -7.00 -73.69
C GLU A 9 -45.45 -7.79 -73.51
N ASN A 10 -45.08 -8.88 -74.19
CA ASN A 10 -45.74 -10.07 -74.79
C ASN A 10 -44.59 -11.07 -75.15
N ILE A 11 -44.72 -12.40 -75.30
CA ILE A 11 -45.85 -13.35 -75.32
C ILE A 11 -45.37 -14.77 -74.86
N LYS A 12 -46.27 -15.77 -74.74
CA LYS A 12 -46.01 -17.22 -74.45
C LYS A 12 -45.64 -18.02 -75.76
N PRO A 13 -45.52 -19.38 -75.85
CA PRO A 13 -45.75 -20.49 -74.90
C PRO A 13 -44.71 -21.65 -74.92
N SER A 14 -45.10 -22.82 -74.37
CA SER A 14 -44.52 -24.19 -74.54
C SER A 14 -43.37 -24.56 -73.58
N ASN A 15 -43.34 -25.73 -72.90
CA ASN A 15 -44.18 -26.94 -73.02
C ASN A 15 -44.34 -27.72 -71.68
N HIS A 16 -45.04 -28.85 -71.71
CA HIS A 16 -45.56 -29.67 -70.59
C HIS A 16 -44.61 -30.13 -69.44
N GLN A 17 -45.28 -30.33 -68.28
CA GLN A 17 -45.13 -31.32 -67.18
C GLN A 17 -44.35 -32.65 -67.44
N PRO A 18 -44.01 -33.46 -66.40
CA PRO A 18 -44.21 -33.28 -64.95
C PRO A 18 -42.92 -33.47 -64.10
N GLU A 19 -43.07 -33.42 -62.77
CA GLU A 19 -42.02 -33.74 -61.79
C GLU A 19 -41.40 -35.14 -62.01
N LYS A 20 -40.08 -35.23 -61.85
CA LYS A 20 -39.36 -36.50 -61.65
C LYS A 20 -38.75 -36.52 -60.26
N VAL A 21 -39.16 -37.51 -59.47
CA VAL A 21 -38.53 -37.86 -58.19
C VAL A 21 -37.25 -38.63 -58.51
N ASP A 22 -36.09 -37.99 -58.37
CA ASP A 22 -34.80 -38.67 -58.45
C ASP A 22 -34.48 -39.33 -57.10
N SER A 23 -34.76 -40.63 -57.04
CA SER A 23 -34.38 -41.50 -55.93
C SER A 23 -32.88 -41.80 -55.98
N TYR A 24 -32.08 -41.10 -55.17
CA TYR A 24 -30.70 -41.52 -54.93
C TYR A 24 -30.68 -42.78 -54.06
N THR A 25 -30.57 -43.94 -54.71
CA THR A 25 -30.25 -45.21 -54.05
C THR A 25 -28.83 -45.14 -53.49
N ALA A 26 -28.70 -45.09 -52.16
CA ALA A 26 -27.40 -45.16 -51.50
C ALA A 26 -26.70 -46.48 -51.87
N ASN A 27 -25.45 -46.39 -52.34
CA ASN A 27 -24.64 -47.56 -52.65
C ASN A 27 -24.25 -48.26 -51.34
N PRO A 28 -24.66 -49.52 -51.10
CA PRO A 28 -24.37 -50.23 -49.84
C PRO A 28 -22.88 -50.51 -49.62
N ASN A 29 -22.04 -50.35 -50.65
CA ASN A 29 -20.58 -50.47 -50.58
C ASN A 29 -19.86 -49.10 -50.53
N GLN A 30 -20.59 -47.99 -50.37
CA GLN A 30 -19.95 -46.70 -50.14
C GLN A 30 -19.41 -46.65 -48.71
N ILE A 31 -18.13 -47.01 -48.56
CA ILE A 31 -17.36 -46.70 -47.35
C ILE A 31 -17.32 -45.18 -47.24
N VAL A 32 -18.20 -44.63 -46.40
CA VAL A 32 -18.08 -43.26 -45.93
C VAL A 32 -16.84 -43.22 -45.07
N TYR A 33 -15.74 -42.76 -45.66
CA TYR A 33 -14.67 -42.20 -44.87
C TYR A 33 -15.25 -40.96 -44.19
N ASP A 34 -15.55 -41.07 -42.90
CA ASP A 34 -15.60 -39.90 -42.03
C ASP A 34 -14.25 -39.21 -42.16
N MET A 35 -14.20 -38.17 -43.01
CA MET A 35 -13.09 -37.23 -43.00
C MET A 35 -13.14 -36.52 -41.66
N VAL A 36 -12.37 -37.05 -40.70
CA VAL A 36 -12.20 -36.41 -39.40
C VAL A 36 -11.73 -34.99 -39.67
N HIS A 37 -12.53 -33.99 -39.28
CA HIS A 37 -12.24 -32.59 -39.59
C HIS A 37 -10.84 -32.24 -39.10
N GLN A 38 -10.02 -31.66 -39.99
CA GLN A 38 -8.59 -31.42 -39.72
C GLN A 38 -8.34 -30.51 -38.50
N ASP A 39 -9.35 -29.77 -38.06
CA ASP A 39 -9.30 -28.86 -36.92
C ASP A 39 -9.26 -29.57 -35.55
N ASP A 40 -9.73 -30.82 -35.45
CA ASP A 40 -9.84 -31.58 -34.18
C ASP A 40 -8.48 -32.03 -33.58
N PHE A 41 -7.36 -31.69 -34.21
CA PHE A 41 -6.03 -32.15 -33.82
C PHE A 41 -4.94 -31.07 -33.77
N ILE A 42 -5.31 -29.78 -33.85
CA ILE A 42 -4.34 -28.68 -33.76
C ILE A 42 -4.48 -28.00 -32.40
N ILE A 43 -3.36 -27.76 -31.71
CA ILE A 43 -3.31 -26.89 -30.52
C ILE A 43 -2.60 -25.58 -30.93
N ASN A 44 -3.16 -24.43 -30.55
CA ASN A 44 -2.54 -23.12 -30.73
C ASN A 44 -2.52 -22.34 -29.42
N VAL A 45 -1.34 -22.22 -28.78
CA VAL A 45 -1.13 -21.35 -27.62
C VAL A 45 -0.84 -19.93 -28.13
N ALA A 46 -1.87 -19.09 -28.19
CA ALA A 46 -1.82 -17.82 -28.89
C ALA A 46 -1.19 -16.67 -28.07
N ASP A 47 -1.53 -16.57 -26.78
CA ASP A 47 -0.98 -15.55 -25.87
C ASP A 47 -0.82 -16.11 -24.45
N VAL A 48 0.19 -15.62 -23.74
CA VAL A 48 0.49 -15.94 -22.34
C VAL A 48 0.85 -14.63 -21.66
N TYR A 49 0.14 -14.26 -20.60
CA TYR A 49 0.34 -12.99 -19.93
C TYR A 49 -0.04 -13.02 -18.45
N PHE A 50 0.53 -12.07 -17.72
CA PHE A 50 0.12 -11.77 -16.35
C PHE A 50 -1.04 -10.78 -16.35
N ALA A 51 -1.95 -10.90 -15.39
CA ALA A 51 -3.14 -10.07 -15.32
C ALA A 51 -3.63 -9.83 -13.89
N ARG A 52 -4.47 -8.80 -13.73
CA ARG A 52 -5.39 -8.69 -12.59
C ARG A 52 -6.80 -9.12 -13.01
N LYS A 53 -7.52 -9.81 -12.12
CA LYS A 53 -8.93 -10.16 -12.29
C LYS A 53 -9.79 -8.97 -11.86
N VAL A 54 -10.70 -8.52 -12.72
CA VAL A 54 -11.57 -7.35 -12.49
C VAL A 54 -13.03 -7.75 -12.77
N LEU A 55 -13.96 -7.32 -11.90
CA LEU A 55 -15.39 -7.53 -12.12
C LEU A 55 -15.88 -6.68 -13.30
N VAL A 56 -16.73 -7.23 -14.15
CA VAL A 56 -17.37 -6.46 -15.24
C VAL A 56 -18.44 -5.55 -14.66
N LEU A 57 -18.38 -4.26 -14.98
CA LEU A 57 -19.36 -3.28 -14.52
C LEU A 57 -20.77 -3.69 -14.99
N ASN A 58 -21.75 -3.61 -14.09
CA ASN A 58 -23.16 -3.96 -14.32
C ASN A 58 -23.44 -5.44 -14.67
N LYS A 59 -22.48 -6.36 -14.43
CA LYS A 59 -22.71 -7.80 -14.52
C LYS A 59 -22.24 -8.51 -13.26
N LYS A 60 -23.16 -9.22 -12.61
CA LYS A 60 -22.84 -10.03 -11.44
C LYS A 60 -22.03 -11.25 -11.86
N ASP A 61 -20.98 -11.57 -11.11
CA ASP A 61 -20.14 -12.77 -11.24
C ASP A 61 -19.39 -12.94 -12.60
N GLU A 62 -19.43 -11.95 -13.50
CA GLU A 62 -18.62 -11.92 -14.73
C GLU A 62 -17.29 -11.16 -14.48
N TYR A 63 -16.17 -11.73 -14.94
CA TYR A 63 -14.84 -11.19 -14.71
C TYR A 63 -14.00 -11.13 -15.98
N VAL A 64 -13.15 -10.10 -16.08
CA VAL A 64 -12.15 -9.95 -17.14
C VAL A 64 -10.73 -9.95 -16.56
N TYR A 65 -9.78 -10.42 -17.36
CA TYR A 65 -8.35 -10.41 -17.03
C TYR A 65 -7.65 -9.26 -17.74
N VAL A 66 -7.32 -8.21 -16.99
CA VAL A 66 -6.62 -7.02 -17.51
C VAL A 66 -5.12 -7.26 -17.45
N LYS A 67 -4.47 -7.27 -18.62
CA LYS A 67 -3.03 -7.55 -18.79
C LYS A 67 -2.18 -6.57 -17.97
N LEU A 68 -1.15 -7.11 -17.33
CA LEU A 68 -0.13 -6.40 -16.56
C LEU A 68 1.22 -6.57 -17.26
N ASN A 69 2.03 -5.50 -17.26
CA ASN A 69 3.42 -5.50 -17.72
C ASN A 69 4.42 -5.42 -16.56
N GLN A 70 3.96 -5.22 -15.33
CA GLN A 70 4.78 -5.15 -14.13
C GLN A 70 4.03 -5.68 -12.89
N ALA A 71 4.77 -6.13 -11.89
CA ALA A 71 4.29 -6.39 -10.52
C ALA A 71 5.45 -6.26 -9.51
N SER A 72 5.12 -6.27 -8.22
CA SER A 72 6.09 -6.42 -7.13
C SER A 72 6.33 -7.90 -6.82
N LEU A 73 7.54 -8.25 -6.38
CA LEU A 73 7.85 -9.57 -5.84
C LEU A 73 6.92 -9.87 -4.65
N GLY A 74 6.17 -10.98 -4.69
CA GLY A 74 5.16 -11.32 -3.68
C GLY A 74 3.74 -10.79 -3.95
N ASP A 75 3.51 -10.02 -5.03
CA ASP A 75 2.14 -9.68 -5.45
C ASP A 75 1.36 -10.93 -5.85
N LYS A 76 0.04 -10.89 -5.62
CA LYS A 76 -0.92 -11.87 -6.13
C LYS A 76 -1.47 -11.42 -7.48
N ILE A 77 -1.19 -12.20 -8.52
CA ILE A 77 -1.57 -11.91 -9.90
C ILE A 77 -2.06 -13.18 -10.60
N TYR A 78 -2.78 -13.04 -11.71
CA TYR A 78 -3.23 -14.16 -12.52
C TYR A 78 -2.23 -14.43 -13.63
N LEU A 79 -1.74 -15.66 -13.74
CA LEU A 79 -1.10 -16.15 -14.96
C LEU A 79 -2.20 -16.67 -15.89
N VAL A 80 -2.31 -16.08 -17.07
CA VAL A 80 -3.39 -16.31 -18.04
C VAL A 80 -2.83 -16.79 -19.36
N VAL A 81 -3.47 -17.79 -19.95
CA VAL A 81 -3.14 -18.34 -21.28
C VAL A 81 -4.37 -18.39 -22.15
N LYS A 82 -4.21 -17.95 -23.40
CA LYS A 82 -5.16 -18.15 -24.49
C LYS A 82 -4.70 -19.33 -25.32
N CYS A 83 -5.48 -20.41 -25.32
CA CYS A 83 -5.20 -21.63 -26.05
C CYS A 83 -6.42 -21.97 -26.91
N TYR A 84 -6.20 -22.34 -28.17
CA TYR A 84 -7.25 -22.73 -29.10
C TYR A 84 -7.03 -24.15 -29.61
N GLY A 85 -8.12 -24.79 -30.04
CA GLY A 85 -8.12 -26.17 -30.53
C GLY A 85 -8.69 -27.18 -29.54
N THR A 86 -9.10 -28.34 -30.06
CA THR A 86 -9.91 -29.34 -29.35
C THR A 86 -9.18 -30.70 -29.25
N PRO A 87 -7.98 -30.78 -28.65
CA PRO A 87 -7.25 -32.04 -28.57
C PRO A 87 -7.98 -33.04 -27.67
N ARG A 88 -8.17 -34.27 -28.14
CA ARG A 88 -8.77 -35.36 -27.32
C ARG A 88 -7.98 -35.67 -26.04
N LYS A 89 -6.68 -35.37 -26.02
CA LYS A 89 -5.79 -35.39 -24.84
C LYS A 89 -4.69 -34.35 -24.98
N GLY A 90 -4.27 -33.77 -23.86
CA GLY A 90 -3.08 -32.92 -23.79
C GLY A 90 -2.99 -32.17 -22.46
N LYS A 91 -1.77 -31.75 -22.12
CA LYS A 91 -1.49 -30.92 -20.94
C LYS A 91 -0.69 -29.69 -21.33
N LEU A 92 -1.18 -28.52 -20.92
CA LEU A 92 -0.45 -27.27 -20.99
C LEU A 92 0.34 -27.08 -19.70
N VAL A 93 1.65 -26.94 -19.82
CA VAL A 93 2.55 -26.72 -18.68
C VAL A 93 3.24 -25.37 -18.82
N LEU A 94 3.18 -24.55 -17.76
CA LEU A 94 3.76 -23.23 -17.69
C LEU A 94 4.85 -23.18 -16.63
N SER A 95 6.00 -22.58 -16.93
CA SER A 95 7.06 -22.33 -15.96
C SER A 95 7.55 -20.89 -16.07
N LEU A 96 7.76 -20.23 -14.93
CA LEU A 96 8.30 -18.88 -14.86
C LEU A 96 9.83 -18.93 -14.90
N ARG A 97 10.44 -18.01 -15.64
CA ARG A 97 11.90 -17.97 -15.85
C ARG A 97 12.38 -16.52 -15.85
N GLU A 98 13.57 -16.27 -15.33
CA GLU A 98 14.20 -14.96 -15.38
C GLU A 98 14.92 -14.76 -16.73
N ILE A 99 14.78 -13.57 -17.32
CA ILE A 99 15.59 -13.14 -18.45
C ILE A 99 16.99 -12.78 -17.92
N GLU A 100 18.02 -13.44 -18.43
CA GLU A 100 19.41 -13.18 -18.02
C GLU A 100 19.77 -11.70 -18.24
N ASN A 101 20.17 -11.02 -17.17
CA ASN A 101 20.45 -9.59 -17.21
C ASN A 101 21.96 -9.36 -17.41
N THR A 102 22.33 -9.00 -18.64
CA THR A 102 23.72 -8.76 -19.08
C THR A 102 24.44 -7.67 -18.29
N ASP A 103 23.71 -6.76 -17.64
CA ASP A 103 24.25 -5.63 -16.88
C ASP A 103 24.55 -5.98 -15.41
N THR A 104 24.29 -7.23 -14.97
CA THR A 104 24.47 -7.68 -13.59
C THR A 104 25.30 -8.95 -13.49
N ILE A 105 26.21 -9.01 -12.51
CA ILE A 105 27.12 -10.15 -12.30
C ILE A 105 26.38 -11.41 -11.78
N GLN A 106 25.15 -11.28 -11.28
CA GLN A 106 24.30 -12.40 -10.86
C GLN A 106 22.82 -12.13 -11.16
N ASN A 107 22.15 -13.12 -11.75
CA ASN A 107 20.68 -13.17 -11.87
C ASN A 107 20.02 -13.21 -10.48
N LEU A 108 18.79 -12.70 -10.36
CA LEU A 108 18.04 -12.68 -9.10
C LEU A 108 17.82 -14.10 -8.56
N TYR A 109 17.35 -14.99 -9.44
CA TYR A 109 17.03 -16.37 -9.12
C TYR A 109 18.19 -17.30 -9.49
N SER A 110 18.75 -17.95 -8.47
CA SER A 110 19.80 -18.97 -8.66
C SER A 110 19.29 -20.29 -9.25
N ASN A 111 17.96 -20.48 -9.29
CA ASN A 111 17.29 -21.66 -9.84
C ASN A 111 16.33 -21.24 -10.95
N ASN A 112 16.32 -22.00 -12.05
CA ASN A 112 15.43 -21.81 -13.19
C ASN A 112 14.74 -23.16 -13.50
N PRO A 113 13.43 -23.34 -13.20
CA PRO A 113 12.40 -22.31 -13.09
C PRO A 113 12.35 -21.53 -11.76
N VAL A 114 11.75 -20.35 -11.85
CA VAL A 114 11.43 -19.45 -10.73
C VAL A 114 10.30 -20.05 -9.87
N PRO A 115 10.45 -20.11 -8.53
CA PRO A 115 9.39 -20.57 -7.63
C PRO A 115 8.32 -19.49 -7.41
N PHE A 116 7.06 -19.93 -7.38
CA PHE A 116 5.87 -19.13 -7.06
C PHE A 116 4.90 -19.94 -6.21
N LEU A 117 3.93 -19.29 -5.55
CA LEU A 117 2.88 -19.99 -4.79
C LEU A 117 1.61 -20.13 -5.62
N VAL A 118 0.95 -21.28 -5.53
CA VAL A 118 -0.44 -21.49 -5.95
C VAL A 118 -1.21 -21.96 -4.71
N ASN A 119 -2.19 -21.17 -4.26
CA ASN A 119 -2.94 -21.44 -3.02
C ASN A 119 -2.03 -21.73 -1.79
N GLY A 120 -0.90 -21.01 -1.67
CA GLY A 120 0.08 -21.20 -0.58
C GLY A 120 1.03 -22.39 -0.74
N VAL A 121 0.92 -23.18 -1.81
CA VAL A 121 1.81 -24.30 -2.14
C VAL A 121 2.86 -23.83 -3.15
N GLU A 122 4.15 -24.07 -2.86
CA GLU A 122 5.24 -23.74 -3.79
C GLU A 122 5.17 -24.60 -5.06
N LYS A 123 5.37 -23.97 -6.21
CA LYS A 123 5.41 -24.57 -7.54
C LYS A 123 6.51 -23.90 -8.37
N THR A 124 7.08 -24.68 -9.30
CA THR A 124 7.99 -24.23 -10.35
C THR A 124 7.40 -24.44 -11.75
N GLU A 125 6.46 -25.38 -11.87
CA GLU A 125 5.59 -25.58 -13.03
C GLU A 125 4.11 -25.55 -12.60
N MET A 126 3.24 -25.06 -13.47
CA MET A 126 1.79 -25.14 -13.37
C MET A 126 1.26 -25.97 -14.54
N GLU A 127 0.34 -26.90 -14.29
CA GLU A 127 -0.21 -27.81 -15.29
C GLU A 127 -1.73 -27.63 -15.41
N TYR A 128 -2.22 -27.57 -16.65
CA TYR A 128 -3.65 -27.60 -16.99
C TYR A 128 -3.91 -28.79 -17.93
N THR A 129 -4.92 -29.59 -17.63
CA THR A 129 -5.51 -30.50 -18.62
C THR A 129 -6.20 -29.68 -19.69
N LEU A 130 -5.94 -29.96 -20.96
CA LEU A 130 -6.65 -29.33 -22.06
C LEU A 130 -8.03 -29.97 -22.22
N ASP A 131 -9.08 -29.16 -22.03
CA ASP A 131 -10.49 -29.57 -22.00
C ASP A 131 -11.36 -28.85 -23.06
N GLY A 132 -10.72 -28.10 -23.96
CA GLY A 132 -11.38 -27.24 -24.94
C GLY A 132 -11.62 -25.80 -24.46
N SER A 133 -11.32 -25.46 -23.20
CA SER A 133 -11.41 -24.08 -22.72
C SER A 133 -10.45 -23.15 -23.47
N ILE A 134 -10.96 -21.99 -23.90
CA ILE A 134 -10.15 -20.98 -24.60
C ILE A 134 -9.18 -20.25 -23.65
N THR A 135 -9.52 -20.16 -22.36
CA THR A 135 -8.76 -19.38 -21.37
C THR A 135 -8.45 -20.21 -20.14
N TYR A 136 -7.17 -20.46 -19.91
CA TYR A 136 -6.67 -21.07 -18.67
C TYR A 136 -6.08 -19.96 -17.80
N ALA A 137 -6.54 -19.84 -16.56
CA ALA A 137 -6.11 -18.78 -15.66
C ALA A 137 -6.02 -19.27 -14.21
N LYS A 138 -4.96 -18.86 -13.51
CA LYS A 138 -4.76 -19.19 -12.09
C LYS A 138 -4.07 -18.04 -11.37
N GLU A 139 -4.54 -17.73 -10.17
CA GLU A 139 -3.87 -16.82 -9.25
C GLU A 139 -2.57 -17.46 -8.74
N ILE A 140 -1.48 -16.69 -8.77
CA ILE A 140 -0.17 -17.02 -8.25
C ILE A 140 0.32 -15.90 -7.33
N GLU A 141 1.18 -16.25 -6.37
CA GLU A 141 1.93 -15.27 -5.57
C GLU A 141 3.40 -15.33 -5.99
N LEU A 142 3.98 -14.18 -6.37
CA LEU A 142 5.31 -14.08 -6.97
C LEU A 142 6.47 -14.23 -5.97
N ARG A 143 6.52 -15.34 -5.24
CA ARG A 143 7.53 -15.59 -4.20
C ARG A 143 7.74 -17.10 -3.95
N PRO A 144 8.89 -17.51 -3.39
CA PRO A 144 9.02 -18.81 -2.75
C PRO A 144 8.22 -18.87 -1.43
N LYS A 145 7.93 -20.09 -0.98
CA LYS A 145 7.26 -20.38 0.30
C LYS A 145 8.18 -20.11 1.49
N ASP A 146 9.47 -20.33 1.32
CA ASP A 146 10.50 -20.04 2.32
C ASP A 146 10.65 -18.51 2.49
N ASP A 147 10.27 -17.99 3.66
CA ASP A 147 10.37 -16.57 4.00
C ASP A 147 11.81 -16.04 3.98
N LYS A 148 12.80 -16.87 4.30
CA LYS A 148 14.21 -16.48 4.31
C LYS A 148 14.71 -16.32 2.88
N LYS A 149 14.44 -17.29 2.00
CA LYS A 149 14.75 -17.17 0.55
C LYS A 149 14.01 -15.99 -0.08
N TYR A 150 12.77 -15.73 0.35
CA TYR A 150 12.02 -14.56 -0.09
C TYR A 150 12.70 -13.24 0.33
N GLN A 151 13.28 -13.16 1.54
CA GLN A 151 14.09 -11.99 1.92
C GLN A 151 15.40 -11.90 1.13
N GLU A 152 16.09 -13.01 0.93
CA GLU A 152 17.33 -13.06 0.14
C GLU A 152 17.10 -12.57 -1.31
N LEU A 153 15.96 -12.91 -1.91
CA LEU A 153 15.52 -12.37 -3.20
C LEU A 153 15.24 -10.87 -3.12
N GLN A 154 14.52 -10.38 -2.11
CA GLN A 154 14.32 -8.93 -1.95
C GLN A 154 15.65 -8.17 -1.82
N GLU A 155 16.61 -8.67 -1.02
CA GLU A 155 17.92 -8.04 -0.86
C GLU A 155 18.77 -8.11 -2.15
N LYS A 156 18.78 -9.23 -2.87
CA LYS A 156 19.42 -9.30 -4.20
C LYS A 156 18.82 -8.26 -5.15
N LEU A 157 17.49 -8.17 -5.23
CA LEU A 157 16.80 -7.25 -6.13
C LEU A 157 17.09 -5.78 -5.81
N LYS A 158 17.17 -5.42 -4.52
CA LYS A 158 17.57 -4.08 -4.05
C LYS A 158 18.98 -3.69 -4.50
N ASN A 159 19.89 -4.66 -4.56
CA ASN A 159 21.31 -4.45 -4.90
C ASN A 159 21.59 -4.51 -6.42
N THR A 160 20.59 -4.81 -7.26
CA THR A 160 20.70 -4.62 -8.71
C THR A 160 20.69 -3.13 -9.06
N LYS A 161 21.46 -2.74 -10.07
CA LYS A 161 21.58 -1.34 -10.55
C LYS A 161 20.21 -0.71 -10.89
N THR A 162 19.28 -1.51 -11.40
CA THR A 162 17.96 -1.09 -11.88
C THR A 162 16.83 -1.33 -10.87
N LYS A 163 17.10 -1.98 -9.73
CA LYS A 163 16.11 -2.38 -8.70
C LYS A 163 14.94 -3.24 -9.25
N ASN A 164 15.15 -3.89 -10.39
CA ASN A 164 14.16 -4.71 -11.09
C ASN A 164 14.80 -5.96 -11.71
N THR A 165 13.95 -6.90 -12.13
CA THR A 165 14.31 -7.98 -13.06
C THR A 165 13.14 -8.23 -14.01
N PHE A 166 13.34 -9.04 -15.05
CA PHE A 166 12.29 -9.38 -16.02
C PHE A 166 12.03 -10.88 -16.05
N LEU A 167 10.75 -11.24 -16.04
CA LEU A 167 10.31 -12.62 -16.18
C LEU A 167 9.75 -12.90 -17.58
N PHE A 168 10.00 -14.12 -18.05
CA PHE A 168 9.38 -14.72 -19.22
C PHE A 168 8.65 -16.02 -18.82
N VAL A 169 7.71 -16.46 -19.66
CA VAL A 169 6.92 -17.68 -19.40
C VAL A 169 7.21 -18.72 -20.48
N ARG A 170 7.79 -19.85 -20.07
CA ARG A 170 7.93 -21.02 -20.94
C ARG A 170 6.64 -21.84 -20.87
N ALA A 171 5.91 -21.90 -21.99
CA ALA A 171 4.78 -22.80 -22.16
C ALA A 171 5.21 -24.05 -22.91
N LYS A 172 4.78 -25.23 -22.46
CA LYS A 172 5.09 -26.54 -23.05
C LYS A 172 3.82 -27.37 -23.16
N ILE A 173 3.65 -28.09 -24.27
CA ILE A 173 2.60 -29.12 -24.37
C ILE A 173 3.21 -30.49 -24.05
N LYS A 174 2.52 -31.28 -23.21
CA LYS A 174 2.84 -32.66 -22.84
C LYS A 174 1.64 -33.58 -23.13
N GLU A 175 1.89 -34.89 -23.25
CA GLU A 175 0.86 -35.95 -23.26
C GLU A 175 -0.30 -35.73 -24.27
N THR A 176 0.00 -35.17 -25.45
CA THR A 176 -1.03 -34.81 -26.44
C THR A 176 -1.10 -35.78 -27.62
N THR A 177 -2.30 -35.91 -28.19
CA THR A 177 -2.56 -36.58 -29.47
C THR A 177 -2.75 -35.59 -30.62
N ALA A 178 -2.42 -34.31 -30.43
CA ALA A 178 -2.47 -33.30 -31.47
C ALA A 178 -1.44 -33.58 -32.58
N ILE A 179 -1.85 -33.48 -33.85
CA ILE A 179 -0.95 -33.61 -35.01
C ILE A 179 -0.05 -32.38 -35.18
N ARG A 180 -0.44 -31.23 -34.61
CA ARG A 180 0.33 -29.98 -34.66
C ARG A 180 0.12 -29.16 -33.40
N VAL A 181 1.21 -28.62 -32.86
CA VAL A 181 1.20 -27.62 -31.78
C VAL A 181 1.84 -26.34 -32.34
N THR A 182 1.13 -25.22 -32.25
CA THR A 182 1.63 -23.89 -32.60
C THR A 182 1.65 -22.96 -31.39
N PHE A 183 2.54 -21.98 -31.44
CA PHE A 183 2.65 -20.90 -30.46
C PHE A 183 2.69 -19.57 -31.23
N LYS A 184 1.94 -18.54 -30.78
CA LYS A 184 1.85 -17.21 -31.42
C LYS A 184 1.53 -17.18 -32.94
N SER A 185 0.80 -18.14 -33.51
CA SER A 185 0.60 -18.18 -34.97
C SER A 185 -0.56 -17.32 -35.49
N PHE A 186 -0.21 -16.19 -36.10
CA PHE A 186 -0.76 -15.74 -37.40
C PHE A 186 0.32 -15.10 -38.30
N PHE A 187 1.45 -14.62 -37.73
CA PHE A 187 2.57 -14.04 -38.49
C PHE A 187 3.98 -14.48 -38.03
N ALA A 188 4.11 -15.38 -37.05
CA ALA A 188 5.42 -15.86 -36.56
C ALA A 188 5.48 -17.40 -36.53
N GLY A 189 6.46 -17.98 -37.24
CA GLY A 189 6.97 -19.34 -37.12
C GLY A 189 5.95 -20.49 -37.01
N GLN A 190 5.75 -21.24 -38.09
CA GLN A 190 5.24 -22.61 -37.96
C GLN A 190 6.31 -23.48 -37.27
N PHE A 191 5.91 -24.16 -36.18
CA PHE A 191 6.70 -25.24 -35.60
C PHE A 191 6.00 -26.57 -35.87
N SER A 192 6.74 -27.51 -36.43
CA SER A 192 6.28 -28.89 -36.63
C SER A 192 6.56 -29.70 -35.37
N ALA A 193 5.64 -30.58 -34.98
CA ALA A 193 5.86 -31.53 -33.86
C ALA A 193 6.95 -32.58 -34.17
N VAL A 194 7.51 -32.57 -35.39
CA VAL A 194 8.60 -33.43 -35.84
C VAL A 194 9.98 -32.99 -35.27
N ASP A 195 10.16 -31.72 -34.92
CA ASP A 195 11.46 -31.15 -34.51
C ASP A 195 11.61 -30.92 -32.99
N ASN A 196 11.23 -31.91 -32.17
CA ASN A 196 11.60 -32.09 -30.74
C ASN A 196 11.41 -30.93 -29.72
N LEU A 197 10.95 -29.74 -30.12
CA LEU A 197 10.83 -28.54 -29.29
C LEU A 197 9.36 -28.22 -28.99
N ASN A 198 8.75 -29.02 -28.12
CA ASN A 198 7.33 -28.85 -27.71
C ASN A 198 7.08 -27.65 -26.76
N TYR A 199 7.89 -26.57 -26.83
CA TYR A 199 7.77 -25.40 -25.96
C TYR A 199 8.04 -24.07 -26.69
N TYR A 200 7.54 -22.98 -26.10
CA TYR A 200 7.81 -21.61 -26.54
C TYR A 200 7.92 -20.65 -25.34
N ASP A 201 8.78 -19.64 -25.48
CA ASP A 201 9.08 -18.65 -24.45
C ASP A 201 8.40 -17.30 -24.75
N PHE A 202 7.29 -17.03 -24.05
CA PHE A 202 6.52 -15.80 -24.13
C PHE A 202 7.12 -14.69 -23.25
N LEU A 203 6.88 -13.42 -23.61
CA LEU A 203 7.31 -12.23 -22.86
C LEU A 203 8.83 -11.99 -22.86
N THR A 204 9.54 -12.47 -23.89
CA THR A 204 10.99 -12.32 -24.07
C THR A 204 11.39 -11.00 -24.74
N GLN A 205 10.56 -10.50 -25.67
CA GLN A 205 10.77 -9.26 -26.41
C GLN A 205 10.64 -8.04 -25.50
N GLU A 206 11.48 -7.01 -25.67
CA GLU A 206 11.54 -5.83 -24.76
C GLU A 206 10.18 -5.18 -24.46
N LYS A 207 9.32 -5.02 -25.47
CA LYS A 207 7.98 -4.42 -25.33
C LYS A 207 6.94 -5.34 -24.69
N GLU A 208 7.26 -6.63 -24.52
CA GLU A 208 6.40 -7.65 -23.91
C GLU A 208 6.88 -8.09 -22.52
N ARG A 209 8.11 -7.72 -22.09
CA ARG A 209 8.71 -8.22 -20.84
C ARG A 209 7.85 -7.89 -19.63
N PHE A 210 7.77 -8.83 -18.69
CA PHE A 210 7.11 -8.62 -17.41
C PHE A 210 8.11 -8.20 -16.33
N GLU A 211 7.99 -6.96 -15.86
CA GLU A 211 8.91 -6.37 -14.88
C GLU A 211 8.54 -6.77 -13.44
N ILE A 212 9.52 -7.26 -12.67
CA ILE A 212 9.41 -7.52 -11.24
C ILE A 212 10.18 -6.45 -10.47
N LYS A 213 9.47 -5.74 -9.59
CA LYS A 213 10.03 -4.72 -8.68
C LYS A 213 10.11 -5.25 -7.25
N ALA A 214 10.96 -4.64 -6.42
CA ALA A 214 10.87 -4.85 -4.97
C ALA A 214 9.54 -4.29 -4.43
N ILE A 215 8.94 -4.92 -3.41
CA ILE A 215 7.84 -4.29 -2.66
C ILE A 215 8.35 -3.00 -2.05
N LEU A 216 7.70 -1.87 -2.36
CA LEU A 216 8.01 -0.58 -1.78
C LEU A 216 6.88 -0.16 -0.83
N GLY A 217 7.06 -0.38 0.47
CA GLY A 217 6.08 0.03 1.48
C GLY A 217 6.32 1.45 2.02
N ILE A 218 5.42 1.87 2.91
CA ILE A 218 5.59 2.99 3.83
C ILE A 218 5.29 2.50 5.26
N ILE A 219 6.10 2.90 6.25
CA ILE A 219 5.80 2.57 7.64
C ILE A 219 4.48 3.25 8.02
N THR A 220 3.51 2.43 8.45
CA THR A 220 2.13 2.84 8.65
C THR A 220 1.70 2.58 10.08
N TYR A 221 1.16 3.60 10.73
CA TYR A 221 0.43 3.47 11.98
C TYR A 221 -1.04 3.18 11.66
N HIS A 222 -1.51 2.00 12.04
CA HIS A 222 -2.91 1.62 12.01
C HIS A 222 -3.49 1.79 13.41
N ILE A 223 -4.52 2.64 13.52
CA ILE A 223 -5.15 3.04 14.78
C ILE A 223 -6.57 2.52 14.74
N TYR A 224 -6.95 1.69 15.70
CA TYR A 224 -8.22 0.97 15.69
C TYR A 224 -9.14 1.50 16.78
N TRP A 225 -10.40 1.76 16.41
CA TRP A 225 -11.51 1.61 17.34
C TRP A 225 -11.59 0.12 17.71
N ASN A 226 -11.21 -0.22 18.94
CA ASN A 226 -11.09 -1.61 19.38
C ASN A 226 -12.19 -1.98 20.37
N THR A 227 -12.34 -1.20 21.45
CA THR A 227 -13.52 -1.26 22.34
C THR A 227 -13.93 0.17 22.74
N GLU A 228 -14.97 0.29 23.56
CA GLU A 228 -15.33 1.58 24.17
C GLU A 228 -14.21 2.14 25.07
N THR A 229 -13.44 1.28 25.74
CA THR A 229 -12.49 1.64 26.81
C THR A 229 -11.01 1.48 26.46
N GLU A 230 -10.67 0.73 25.41
CA GLU A 230 -9.30 0.54 24.94
C GLU A 230 -9.21 0.81 23.44
N GLY A 231 -8.30 1.70 23.04
CA GLY A 231 -7.84 1.84 21.66
C GLY A 231 -6.70 0.86 21.39
N LYS A 232 -6.51 0.48 20.13
CA LYS A 232 -5.38 -0.38 19.74
C LYS A 232 -4.58 0.30 18.64
N ILE A 233 -3.26 0.29 18.75
CA ILE A 233 -2.36 0.88 17.76
C ILE A 233 -1.33 -0.16 17.31
N GLU A 234 -1.23 -0.34 16.00
CA GLU A 234 -0.23 -1.18 15.36
C GLU A 234 0.70 -0.32 14.49
N LYS A 235 2.01 -0.48 14.65
CA LYS A 235 3.02 0.11 13.76
C LYS A 235 3.50 -0.97 12.80
N HIS A 236 2.99 -0.95 11.58
CA HIS A 236 3.39 -1.85 10.51
C HIS A 236 4.66 -1.29 9.87
N ILE A 237 5.73 -2.08 9.92
CA ILE A 237 7.06 -1.74 9.41
C ILE A 237 7.34 -2.63 8.21
N PRO A 238 7.10 -2.14 6.97
CA PRO A 238 7.50 -2.86 5.77
C PRO A 238 8.99 -3.19 5.82
N LYS A 239 9.35 -4.43 5.50
CA LYS A 239 10.76 -4.86 5.39
C LYS A 239 11.55 -4.08 4.33
N THR A 240 10.83 -3.39 3.43
CA THR A 240 11.37 -2.54 2.37
C THR A 240 10.50 -1.29 2.24
N ILE A 241 11.11 -0.11 2.24
CA ILE A 241 10.43 1.20 2.18
C ILE A 241 10.82 1.89 0.87
N ALA A 242 9.87 2.53 0.19
CA ALA A 242 10.16 3.33 -1.01
C ALA A 242 11.11 4.50 -0.71
N ASP A 243 12.00 4.87 -1.64
CA ASP A 243 12.88 6.03 -1.45
C ASP A 243 12.07 7.33 -1.22
N GLU A 244 10.93 7.49 -1.91
CA GLU A 244 9.94 8.57 -1.75
C GLU A 244 9.20 8.60 -0.39
N TYR A 245 9.21 7.47 0.34
CA TYR A 245 8.61 7.28 1.67
C TYR A 245 9.65 7.11 2.78
N LYS A 246 10.95 7.07 2.46
CA LYS A 246 12.04 6.84 3.42
C LYS A 246 12.02 7.80 4.62
N ASN A 247 11.51 9.01 4.41
CA ASN A 247 11.36 10.05 5.44
C ASN A 247 9.89 10.38 5.77
N LYS A 248 8.95 9.44 5.58
CA LYS A 248 7.52 9.67 5.84
C LYS A 248 6.87 8.56 6.67
N TYR A 249 5.86 8.95 7.42
CA TYR A 249 4.96 8.02 8.12
C TYR A 249 3.52 8.22 7.64
N LYS A 250 2.81 7.11 7.41
CA LYS A 250 1.38 7.09 7.07
C LYS A 250 0.57 6.78 8.33
N TYR A 251 -0.60 7.42 8.47
CA TYR A 251 -1.54 7.17 9.56
C TYR A 251 -2.91 6.79 8.97
N VAL A 252 -3.41 5.63 9.38
CA VAL A 252 -4.69 5.04 8.97
C VAL A 252 -5.52 4.77 10.22
N TYR A 253 -6.77 5.20 10.21
CA TYR A 253 -7.74 4.88 11.26
C TYR A 253 -8.68 3.78 10.77
N HIS A 254 -9.04 2.84 11.65
CA HIS A 254 -10.05 1.83 11.43
C HIS A 254 -11.24 2.14 12.35
N ASP A 255 -12.42 2.32 11.76
CA ASP A 255 -13.64 2.57 12.52
C ASP A 255 -14.21 1.31 13.19
N LYS A 256 -15.35 1.46 13.89
CA LYS A 256 -16.01 0.37 14.61
C LYS A 256 -16.58 -0.71 13.69
N GLU A 257 -16.86 -0.40 12.43
CA GLU A 257 -17.26 -1.34 11.39
C GLU A 257 -16.05 -2.01 10.71
N GLY A 258 -14.83 -1.51 10.96
CA GLY A 258 -13.58 -2.02 10.39
C GLY A 258 -13.19 -1.40 9.05
N ASN A 259 -13.81 -0.28 8.64
CA ASN A 259 -13.42 0.41 7.40
C ASN A 259 -12.13 1.24 7.60
N GLU A 260 -11.27 1.26 6.57
CA GLU A 260 -10.04 2.03 6.59
C GLU A 260 -10.22 3.49 6.15
N HIS A 261 -9.75 4.40 6.99
CA HIS A 261 -9.71 5.84 6.75
C HIS A 261 -8.27 6.31 6.67
N ASN A 262 -7.82 6.70 5.48
CA ASN A 262 -6.51 7.31 5.27
C ASN A 262 -6.51 8.74 5.85
N ILE A 263 -5.83 8.96 6.97
CA ILE A 263 -5.91 10.23 7.72
C ILE A 263 -4.88 11.23 7.19
N CYS A 264 -3.61 10.87 7.23
CA CYS A 264 -2.52 11.72 6.74
C CYS A 264 -1.24 10.94 6.45
N MET A 265 -0.34 11.58 5.70
CA MET A 265 1.06 11.22 5.59
C MET A 265 1.89 12.43 6.01
N VAL A 266 2.89 12.21 6.87
CA VAL A 266 3.70 13.27 7.49
C VAL A 266 5.18 12.99 7.33
N GLU A 267 6.00 14.04 7.33
CA GLU A 267 7.45 13.90 7.27
C GLU A 267 8.02 13.59 8.65
N ARG A 268 8.94 12.60 8.71
CA ARG A 268 9.74 12.31 9.90
C ARG A 268 11.04 13.11 9.86
N HIS A 269 11.42 13.63 11.01
CA HIS A 269 12.64 14.37 11.26
C HIS A 269 13.47 13.63 12.31
N LYS A 270 14.79 13.55 12.12
CA LYS A 270 15.73 13.04 13.11
C LYS A 270 16.43 14.20 13.82
N THR A 271 16.50 14.14 15.15
CA THR A 271 17.33 15.01 15.97
C THR A 271 17.91 14.23 17.15
N LYS A 272 18.80 14.84 17.92
CA LYS A 272 19.34 14.25 19.15
C LYS A 272 18.34 14.41 20.29
N GLU A 273 18.12 13.34 21.05
CA GLU A 273 17.30 13.36 22.26
C GLU A 273 17.89 14.32 23.30
N LYS A 274 17.00 15.00 24.01
CA LYS A 274 17.30 16.04 24.98
C LYS A 274 16.89 15.62 26.39
N GLN A 275 17.74 15.91 27.36
CA GLN A 275 17.36 15.94 28.77
C GLN A 275 16.37 17.09 29.03
N ARG A 276 15.61 17.00 30.12
CA ARG A 276 14.71 18.07 30.55
C ARG A 276 15.46 19.40 30.68
N GLY A 277 14.85 20.47 30.18
CA GLY A 277 15.44 21.81 30.18
C GLY A 277 15.75 22.31 31.59
N MET A 278 16.93 22.90 31.76
CA MET A 278 17.34 23.55 33.01
C MET A 278 17.40 25.07 32.83
N ALA A 279 16.73 25.80 33.71
CA ALA A 279 16.79 27.26 33.74
C ALA A 279 18.23 27.76 34.02
N LYS A 280 18.64 28.84 33.35
CA LYS A 280 19.93 29.52 33.48
C LYS A 280 19.71 31.04 33.41
N SER A 281 20.42 31.78 34.24
CA SER A 281 20.43 33.26 34.24
C SER A 281 21.24 33.86 33.09
N GLN A 282 22.16 33.08 32.52
CA GLN A 282 23.06 33.50 31.44
C GLN A 282 22.99 32.51 30.27
N LYS A 283 23.37 32.97 29.07
CA LYS A 283 23.48 32.12 27.89
C LYS A 283 24.47 30.97 28.18
N PRO A 284 24.08 29.70 28.00
CA PRO A 284 25.00 28.58 28.20
C PRO A 284 26.22 28.65 27.26
N ILE A 285 27.41 28.36 27.79
CA ILE A 285 28.65 28.23 27.01
C ILE A 285 29.27 26.88 27.40
N HIS A 286 29.12 25.88 26.53
CA HIS A 286 29.47 24.48 26.82
C HIS A 286 29.94 23.68 25.60
N SER A 287 29.77 24.23 24.40
CA SER A 287 30.26 23.68 23.13
C SER A 287 30.30 24.81 22.09
N LYS A 288 30.87 24.55 20.92
CA LYS A 288 30.88 25.48 19.79
C LYS A 288 29.45 25.71 19.30
N ILE A 289 29.12 26.98 19.02
CA ILE A 289 27.82 27.37 18.48
C ILE A 289 27.78 27.04 16.99
N VAL A 290 26.75 26.31 16.57
CA VAL A 290 26.43 26.05 15.16
C VAL A 290 25.45 27.10 14.64
N ASN A 291 24.49 27.52 15.46
CA ASN A 291 23.49 28.52 15.10
C ASN A 291 23.05 29.35 16.33
N ASP A 292 22.72 30.61 16.14
CA ASP A 292 22.28 31.54 17.20
C ASP A 292 21.36 32.60 16.59
N ASN A 293 20.07 32.29 16.54
CA ASN A 293 19.06 33.08 15.84
C ASN A 293 18.06 33.70 16.81
N SER A 294 17.68 34.95 16.56
CA SER A 294 16.40 35.48 17.04
C SER A 294 15.26 34.68 16.39
N VAL A 295 14.24 34.35 17.17
CA VAL A 295 13.04 33.62 16.73
C VAL A 295 11.79 34.33 17.28
N SER A 296 10.62 34.02 16.72
CA SER A 296 9.33 34.56 17.19
C SER A 296 8.36 33.39 17.37
N GLU A 297 8.61 32.60 18.41
CA GLU A 297 7.97 31.30 18.62
C GLU A 297 7.26 31.28 19.98
N GLY A 298 6.11 31.95 20.04
CA GLY A 298 5.36 32.19 21.28
C GLY A 298 6.19 33.03 22.27
N GLN A 299 6.41 32.49 23.47
CA GLN A 299 7.26 33.13 24.47
C GLN A 299 8.78 33.01 24.18
N THR A 300 9.18 32.28 23.13
CA THR A 300 10.59 32.11 22.73
C THR A 300 11.01 33.22 21.77
N SER A 301 12.15 33.84 22.08
CA SER A 301 12.70 35.01 21.37
C SER A 301 14.06 34.77 20.72
N ARG A 302 14.79 33.74 21.15
CA ARG A 302 16.11 33.37 20.61
C ARG A 302 16.41 31.90 20.86
N ARG A 303 17.02 31.23 19.87
CA ARG A 303 17.44 29.83 19.91
C ARG A 303 18.92 29.71 19.58
N VAL A 304 19.64 28.93 20.38
CA VAL A 304 21.06 28.60 20.15
C VAL A 304 21.20 27.10 19.98
N ILE A 305 21.86 26.68 18.90
CA ILE A 305 22.16 25.28 18.57
C ILE A 305 23.67 25.08 18.71
N TYR A 306 24.07 24.04 19.43
CA TYR A 306 25.47 23.72 19.71
C TYR A 306 25.92 22.45 18.99
N GLU A 307 27.22 22.34 18.70
CA GLU A 307 27.81 21.25 17.89
C GLU A 307 27.68 19.87 18.54
N ASN A 308 27.72 19.81 19.88
CA ASN A 308 27.42 18.61 20.64
C ASN A 308 25.94 18.15 20.50
N GLY A 309 25.05 19.04 20.04
CA GLY A 309 23.62 18.81 19.85
C GLY A 309 22.74 19.34 20.97
N ASP A 310 23.31 20.06 21.95
CA ASP A 310 22.53 20.80 22.95
C ASP A 310 21.74 21.94 22.28
N ILE A 311 20.68 22.37 22.95
CA ILE A 311 19.88 23.55 22.57
C ILE A 311 19.77 24.48 23.77
N ALA A 312 19.83 25.79 23.55
CA ALA A 312 19.44 26.78 24.54
C ALA A 312 18.36 27.70 23.96
N GLU A 313 17.17 27.68 24.56
CA GLU A 313 16.06 28.57 24.24
C GLU A 313 16.09 29.78 25.18
N TYR A 314 15.78 30.97 24.70
CA TYR A 314 15.65 32.18 25.52
C TYR A 314 14.32 32.88 25.27
N GLY A 315 13.64 33.22 26.36
CA GLY A 315 12.31 33.78 26.30
C GLY A 315 11.80 34.23 27.66
N TYR A 316 10.51 34.55 27.72
CA TYR A 316 9.82 34.91 28.96
C TYR A 316 9.12 33.67 29.57
N HIS A 317 9.42 33.36 30.82
CA HIS A 317 8.81 32.27 31.57
C HIS A 317 8.05 32.85 32.77
N ASP A 318 6.77 32.52 32.93
CA ASP A 318 5.84 33.28 33.79
C ASP A 318 6.29 33.44 35.25
N THR A 319 6.96 32.43 35.82
CA THR A 319 7.51 32.47 37.19
C THR A 319 9.00 32.81 37.30
N LEU A 320 9.74 32.89 36.19
CA LEU A 320 11.20 33.09 36.16
C LEU A 320 11.62 34.38 35.43
N GLY A 321 10.67 35.10 34.82
CA GLY A 321 10.95 36.23 33.95
C GLY A 321 11.71 35.83 32.69
N LYS A 322 12.59 36.70 32.22
CA LYS A 322 13.45 36.42 31.05
C LYS A 322 14.54 35.42 31.44
N THR A 323 14.52 34.23 30.86
CA THR A 323 15.42 33.12 31.26
C THR A 323 15.91 32.32 30.07
N TRP A 324 17.07 31.67 30.22
CA TRP A 324 17.58 30.65 29.30
C TRP A 324 17.14 29.27 29.76
N MET A 325 16.67 28.42 28.86
CA MET A 325 16.38 27.01 29.11
C MET A 325 17.37 26.14 28.35
N HIS A 326 18.30 25.50 29.08
CA HIS A 326 19.35 24.65 28.50
C HIS A 326 18.92 23.19 28.44
N TYR A 327 18.82 22.66 27.22
CA TYR A 327 18.51 21.28 26.89
C TYR A 327 19.79 20.54 26.49
N LYS A 328 20.30 19.69 27.40
CA LYS A 328 21.47 18.84 27.11
C LYS A 328 21.11 17.68 26.19
N SER A 329 21.92 17.43 25.18
CA SER A 329 21.87 16.24 24.33
C SER A 329 22.23 14.98 25.12
N THR A 330 21.50 13.89 24.93
CA THR A 330 21.91 12.55 25.39
C THR A 330 22.79 11.83 24.36
N GLY A 331 22.98 12.41 23.16
CA GLY A 331 23.70 11.81 22.03
C GLY A 331 22.90 10.76 21.25
N LYS A 332 21.83 10.21 21.82
CA LYS A 332 20.93 9.25 21.16
C LYS A 332 20.10 9.95 20.08
N GLU A 333 19.98 9.33 18.91
CA GLU A 333 19.02 9.78 17.89
C GLU A 333 17.58 9.42 18.30
N ILE A 334 16.65 10.35 18.05
CA ILE A 334 15.21 10.12 18.10
C ILE A 334 14.55 10.61 16.81
N GLU A 335 13.34 10.11 16.58
CA GLU A 335 12.48 10.56 15.49
C GLU A 335 11.33 11.40 16.06
N LEU A 336 11.05 12.50 15.38
CA LEU A 336 9.84 13.31 15.52
C LEU A 336 9.11 13.30 14.18
N ILE A 337 7.81 13.62 14.17
CA ILE A 337 7.12 14.05 12.94
C ILE A 337 6.79 15.54 13.02
N ARG A 338 6.71 16.21 11.87
CA ARG A 338 6.01 17.50 11.78
C ARG A 338 4.51 17.23 11.70
N MET A 339 3.77 17.68 12.69
CA MET A 339 2.31 17.63 12.70
C MET A 339 1.76 18.53 11.57
N PRO A 340 0.71 18.10 10.83
CA PRO A 340 -0.02 18.97 9.92
C PRO A 340 -0.54 20.23 10.65
N ASP A 341 -0.47 21.41 10.02
CA ASP A 341 -0.91 22.65 10.67
C ASP A 341 -2.41 22.66 11.01
N SER A 342 -3.18 21.83 10.32
CA SER A 342 -4.49 21.32 10.78
C SER A 342 -4.75 19.92 10.23
N LEU A 343 -5.63 19.18 10.90
CA LEU A 343 -6.38 18.06 10.29
C LEU A 343 -7.85 18.46 10.17
N ASN A 344 -8.49 18.08 9.06
CA ASN A 344 -9.90 18.33 8.81
C ASN A 344 -10.54 17.13 8.08
N HIS A 345 -10.40 15.93 8.64
CA HIS A 345 -11.00 14.73 8.07
C HIS A 345 -12.45 14.60 8.54
N SER A 346 -13.38 14.52 7.58
CA SER A 346 -14.79 14.16 7.80
C SER A 346 -15.25 13.24 6.67
N LYS A 347 -15.48 11.96 6.99
CA LYS A 347 -15.93 10.94 6.04
C LYS A 347 -16.67 9.84 6.81
N ASP A 348 -17.75 9.30 6.25
CA ASP A 348 -18.51 8.17 6.81
C ASP A 348 -18.83 8.29 8.32
N ASN A 349 -19.27 9.49 8.75
CA ASN A 349 -19.50 9.89 10.14
C ASN A 349 -18.27 9.97 11.07
N ILE A 350 -17.06 9.60 10.61
CA ILE A 350 -15.81 9.82 11.34
C ILE A 350 -15.38 11.27 11.21
N THR A 351 -15.02 11.90 12.34
CA THR A 351 -14.53 13.28 12.41
C THR A 351 -13.20 13.32 13.16
N ILE A 352 -12.11 13.64 12.47
CA ILE A 352 -10.76 13.78 13.05
C ILE A 352 -10.25 15.18 12.70
N LYS A 353 -10.30 16.09 13.69
CA LYS A 353 -10.06 17.51 13.46
C LYS A 353 -9.24 18.17 14.55
N TYR A 354 -8.20 18.89 14.16
CA TYR A 354 -7.55 19.87 15.04
C TYR A 354 -6.93 21.01 14.24
N SER A 355 -6.62 22.11 14.92
CA SER A 355 -5.74 23.17 14.42
C SER A 355 -4.81 23.64 15.53
N PHE A 356 -3.64 24.18 15.16
CA PHE A 356 -2.80 24.89 16.13
C PHE A 356 -3.24 26.33 16.33
N GLU A 357 -2.90 26.90 17.48
CA GLU A 357 -3.00 28.34 17.75
C GLU A 357 -1.66 28.89 18.26
N ASN A 358 -1.20 30.00 17.66
CA ASN A 358 -0.14 30.92 18.16
C ASN A 358 1.15 30.27 18.73
N THR A 359 1.56 29.14 18.16
CA THR A 359 2.68 28.30 18.61
C THR A 359 3.51 27.85 17.41
N GLU A 360 4.80 27.57 17.59
CA GLU A 360 5.64 26.88 16.56
C GLU A 360 6.10 25.50 17.03
N ARG A 361 5.49 25.00 18.12
CA ARG A 361 5.74 23.67 18.67
C ARG A 361 5.07 22.57 17.83
N ARG A 362 5.39 22.49 16.53
CA ARG A 362 4.78 21.61 15.50
C ARG A 362 5.31 20.18 15.48
N TYR A 363 6.29 19.84 16.32
CA TYR A 363 6.98 18.55 16.24
C TYR A 363 6.64 17.67 17.44
N THR A 364 6.31 16.41 17.18
CA THR A 364 5.89 15.48 18.24
C THR A 364 6.42 14.07 18.01
N ASN A 365 6.36 13.23 19.04
CA ASN A 365 6.74 11.83 18.94
C ASN A 365 5.77 11.07 17.97
N PRO A 366 6.26 10.25 17.02
CA PRO A 366 5.42 9.58 16.03
C PRO A 366 4.36 8.62 16.61
N ASP A 367 4.69 7.97 17.74
CA ASP A 367 3.79 7.06 18.46
C ASP A 367 2.70 7.84 19.19
N LEU A 368 3.08 8.94 19.85
CA LEU A 368 2.15 9.86 20.53
C LEU A 368 1.15 10.46 19.54
N PHE A 369 1.58 10.82 18.33
CA PHE A 369 0.69 11.31 17.29
C PHE A 369 -0.34 10.27 16.83
N ALA A 370 0.01 8.97 16.84
CA ALA A 370 -0.96 7.91 16.57
C ALA A 370 -2.05 7.86 17.65
N GLY A 371 -1.64 7.99 18.93
CA GLY A 371 -2.57 8.13 20.05
C GLY A 371 -3.48 9.35 19.92
N PHE A 372 -2.92 10.50 19.51
CA PHE A 372 -3.68 11.74 19.33
C PHE A 372 -4.72 11.64 18.20
N ILE A 373 -4.38 11.01 17.07
CA ILE A 373 -5.36 10.74 16.00
C ILE A 373 -6.49 9.83 16.49
N GLY A 374 -6.18 8.80 17.27
CA GLY A 374 -7.18 7.92 17.90
C GLY A 374 -8.13 8.68 18.83
N LEU A 375 -7.56 9.52 19.71
CA LEU A 375 -8.32 10.41 20.59
C LEU A 375 -9.28 11.29 19.79
N LEU A 376 -8.79 11.98 18.76
CA LEU A 376 -9.61 12.88 17.93
C LEU A 376 -10.78 12.16 17.25
N ALA A 377 -10.57 10.94 16.75
CA ALA A 377 -11.62 10.14 16.13
C ALA A 377 -12.72 9.76 17.12
N ASP A 378 -12.32 9.30 18.30
CA ASP A 378 -13.19 8.80 19.36
C ASP A 378 -14.01 9.90 20.04
N ILE A 379 -13.47 11.13 20.14
CA ILE A 379 -14.27 12.29 20.58
C ILE A 379 -15.14 12.88 19.46
N SER A 380 -14.73 12.76 18.19
CA SER A 380 -15.41 13.34 17.02
C SER A 380 -15.70 14.85 17.11
N ILE A 381 -14.82 15.58 17.82
CA ILE A 381 -14.88 17.02 18.07
C ILE A 381 -13.57 17.67 17.58
N LYS A 382 -13.64 18.89 17.05
CA LYS A 382 -12.44 19.66 16.70
C LYS A 382 -11.78 20.19 17.97
N LEU A 383 -10.49 19.90 18.16
CA LEU A 383 -9.66 20.52 19.21
C LEU A 383 -8.77 21.65 18.66
N VAL A 384 -8.32 22.52 19.56
CA VAL A 384 -7.22 23.47 19.34
C VAL A 384 -6.02 23.02 20.18
N SER A 385 -4.81 23.18 19.66
CA SER A 385 -3.58 22.80 20.37
C SER A 385 -2.60 23.97 20.48
N GLU A 386 -2.13 24.25 21.70
CA GLU A 386 -0.99 25.14 21.96
C GLU A 386 0.37 24.48 21.60
N GLY A 387 0.37 23.22 21.17
CA GLY A 387 1.50 22.53 20.55
C GLY A 387 2.17 21.42 21.36
N SER A 388 3.27 20.89 20.80
CA SER A 388 4.11 19.84 21.37
C SER A 388 5.54 20.35 21.61
N SER A 389 6.51 20.00 20.77
CA SER A 389 7.90 20.46 20.81
C SER A 389 8.32 21.21 19.56
N PHE A 390 9.45 21.93 19.65
CA PHE A 390 10.13 22.51 18.49
C PHE A 390 10.89 21.43 17.71
N LYS A 391 11.30 21.76 16.48
CA LYS A 391 12.01 20.85 15.56
C LYS A 391 13.18 20.12 16.21
N GLU A 392 13.98 20.82 17.02
CA GLU A 392 15.19 20.29 17.65
C GLU A 392 14.95 19.55 18.97
N ALA A 393 13.73 19.04 19.20
CA ALA A 393 13.25 18.36 20.41
C ALA A 393 13.22 19.23 21.68
N SER A 394 13.54 20.52 21.58
CA SER A 394 13.39 21.51 22.67
C SER A 394 11.95 22.00 22.82
N CYS A 395 11.68 22.71 23.90
CA CYS A 395 10.40 23.39 24.16
C CYS A 395 10.62 24.62 25.05
N PHE A 396 9.67 25.55 25.08
CA PHE A 396 9.69 26.71 25.96
C PHE A 396 8.27 27.30 26.07
N PRO A 397 7.85 27.87 27.22
CA PRO A 397 8.55 27.89 28.51
C PRO A 397 8.48 26.53 29.22
N SER A 398 7.47 25.71 28.90
CA SER A 398 7.30 24.37 29.47
C SER A 398 8.49 23.47 29.13
N GLN A 399 8.82 22.58 30.06
CA GLN A 399 9.93 21.63 29.96
C GLN A 399 9.45 20.19 29.73
N THR A 400 8.15 19.91 29.81
CA THR A 400 7.60 18.55 29.74
C THR A 400 7.39 18.03 28.32
N HIS A 401 7.30 18.92 27.33
CA HIS A 401 7.13 18.55 25.92
C HIS A 401 8.43 18.10 25.23
N VAL A 402 9.56 18.18 25.92
CA VAL A 402 10.87 17.84 25.39
C VAL A 402 10.83 16.47 24.69
N ASN A 403 11.47 16.35 23.51
CA ASN A 403 11.40 15.17 22.64
C ASN A 403 9.99 14.84 22.09
N GLY A 404 9.09 15.83 22.02
CA GLY A 404 7.73 15.64 21.54
C GLY A 404 6.88 14.77 22.47
N ALA A 405 7.15 14.79 23.78
CA ALA A 405 6.59 13.85 24.76
C ALA A 405 5.18 14.20 25.28
N SER A 406 4.65 15.36 24.90
CA SER A 406 3.34 15.87 25.30
C SER A 406 2.72 16.82 24.26
N ILE A 407 1.40 16.98 24.29
CA ILE A 407 0.60 17.95 23.53
C ILE A 407 -0.27 18.73 24.52
N ASP A 408 -0.33 20.06 24.37
CA ASP A 408 -1.30 20.91 25.06
C ASP A 408 -2.55 21.09 24.19
N LEU A 409 -3.73 21.06 24.81
CA LEU A 409 -5.05 21.15 24.16
C LEU A 409 -5.93 22.13 24.92
N ASP A 410 -6.50 23.11 24.24
CA ASP A 410 -7.39 24.10 24.86
C ASP A 410 -8.63 23.41 25.47
N TYR A 411 -9.10 23.89 26.62
CA TYR A 411 -10.39 23.44 27.12
C TYR A 411 -11.52 23.90 26.19
N LEU A 412 -12.45 23.00 25.91
CA LEU A 412 -13.71 23.31 25.22
C LEU A 412 -14.68 24.09 26.12
N TYR A 413 -14.36 24.24 27.41
CA TYR A 413 -15.20 24.81 28.46
C TYR A 413 -16.60 24.16 28.55
N ASN A 414 -16.69 22.91 28.08
CA ASN A 414 -17.85 22.04 28.21
C ASN A 414 -17.44 20.79 29.01
N LEU A 415 -17.96 20.67 30.24
CA LEU A 415 -17.52 19.64 31.19
C LEU A 415 -17.64 18.22 30.65
N LYS A 416 -18.68 17.93 29.84
CA LYS A 416 -18.88 16.61 29.23
C LYS A 416 -17.80 16.33 28.19
N ASN A 417 -17.55 17.29 27.30
CA ASN A 417 -16.61 17.12 26.19
C ASN A 417 -15.16 17.11 26.68
N ASP A 418 -14.78 17.98 27.61
CA ASP A 418 -13.43 17.99 28.21
C ASP A 418 -13.17 16.72 29.03
N GLN A 419 -14.20 16.16 29.70
CA GLN A 419 -14.07 14.85 30.32
C GLN A 419 -13.87 13.75 29.27
N GLN A 420 -14.60 13.79 28.15
CA GLN A 420 -14.44 12.85 27.05
C GLN A 420 -13.03 12.91 26.43
N VAL A 421 -12.41 14.10 26.32
CA VAL A 421 -11.01 14.26 25.91
C VAL A 421 -10.05 13.56 26.88
N ILE A 422 -10.21 13.73 28.18
CA ILE A 422 -9.39 13.07 29.21
C ILE A 422 -9.56 11.55 29.15
N ASP A 423 -10.79 11.09 29.01
CA ASP A 423 -11.14 9.67 29.00
C ASP A 423 -10.61 8.98 27.73
N SER A 424 -10.71 9.65 26.60
CA SER A 424 -10.17 9.19 25.31
C SER A 424 -8.63 9.22 25.28
N ALA A 425 -8.00 10.18 25.97
CA ALA A 425 -6.54 10.14 26.19
C ALA A 425 -6.10 8.89 26.96
N ILE A 426 -6.88 8.42 27.96
CA ILE A 426 -6.59 7.16 28.66
C ILE A 426 -6.77 5.96 27.70
N LYS A 427 -7.87 5.94 26.95
CA LYS A 427 -8.18 4.92 25.95
C LYS A 427 -7.05 4.73 24.93
N PHE A 428 -6.43 5.82 24.49
CA PHE A 428 -5.29 5.85 23.58
C PHE A 428 -3.94 6.06 24.29
N HIS A 429 -3.78 5.49 25.49
CA HIS A 429 -2.49 5.21 26.14
C HIS A 429 -1.65 6.43 26.57
N PHE A 430 -2.25 7.60 26.80
CA PHE A 430 -1.60 8.72 27.47
C PHE A 430 -1.68 8.55 28.99
N ASP A 431 -0.53 8.32 29.65
CA ASP A 431 -0.49 8.14 31.11
C ASP A 431 -0.53 9.47 31.89
N VAL A 432 0.06 10.53 31.33
CA VAL A 432 0.09 11.86 31.95
C VAL A 432 -1.03 12.71 31.37
N ARG A 433 -1.92 13.18 32.25
CA ARG A 433 -2.99 14.12 31.94
C ARG A 433 -3.00 15.16 33.06
N LEU A 434 -2.54 16.38 32.78
CA LEU A 434 -2.46 17.46 33.77
C LEU A 434 -3.50 18.54 33.46
N LYS A 435 -4.20 18.97 34.51
CA LYS A 435 -5.29 19.94 34.45
C LYS A 435 -5.04 21.14 35.36
N GLY A 436 -5.82 22.20 35.15
CA GLY A 436 -5.82 23.40 35.97
C GLY A 436 -6.32 23.18 37.40
N VAL A 437 -6.25 24.26 38.17
CA VAL A 437 -6.68 24.33 39.58
C VAL A 437 -7.89 25.24 39.79
N ASN A 438 -8.40 25.89 38.73
CA ASN A 438 -9.61 26.72 38.80
C ASN A 438 -10.88 25.88 39.05
N SER A 439 -11.98 26.57 39.38
CA SER A 439 -13.29 25.97 39.72
C SER A 439 -13.97 25.22 38.57
N TYR A 440 -13.50 25.40 37.34
CA TYR A 440 -13.91 24.59 36.19
C TYR A 440 -13.13 23.27 36.16
N CYS A 441 -11.79 23.36 36.13
CA CYS A 441 -10.89 22.21 36.06
C CYS A 441 -11.03 21.28 37.26
N SER A 442 -11.37 21.79 38.45
CA SER A 442 -11.57 20.96 39.65
C SER A 442 -12.59 19.84 39.43
N LYS A 443 -13.60 20.07 38.58
CA LYS A 443 -14.68 19.11 38.23
C LYS A 443 -14.25 17.98 37.29
N LEU A 444 -13.18 18.16 36.52
CA LEU A 444 -12.67 17.15 35.59
C LEU A 444 -11.99 15.99 36.34
N LEU A 445 -12.45 14.77 36.14
CA LEU A 445 -11.91 13.57 36.78
C LEU A 445 -10.77 12.96 35.96
N ARG A 446 -9.97 12.08 36.58
CA ARG A 446 -8.88 11.29 35.95
C ARG A 446 -7.70 12.09 35.34
N ALA A 447 -7.65 13.40 35.53
CA ALA A 447 -6.48 14.26 35.28
C ALA A 447 -5.95 14.90 36.59
N LYS A 448 -4.64 15.04 36.71
CA LYS A 448 -3.95 15.53 37.91
C LYS A 448 -3.88 17.07 37.92
N PRO A 449 -4.28 17.76 39.00
CA PRO A 449 -4.07 19.21 39.12
C PRO A 449 -2.58 19.56 39.08
N SER A 450 -2.19 20.54 38.27
CA SER A 450 -0.78 20.92 38.08
C SER A 450 -0.53 22.44 38.06
N GLY A 451 -1.28 23.19 38.86
CA GLY A 451 -1.12 24.64 39.04
C GLY A 451 -1.88 25.49 38.02
N SER A 452 -1.75 26.82 38.16
CA SER A 452 -2.52 27.81 37.40
C SER A 452 -2.17 27.90 35.92
N LEU A 453 -0.97 27.47 35.51
CA LEU A 453 -0.55 27.47 34.09
C LEU A 453 -1.45 26.59 33.21
N HIS A 454 -2.02 25.52 33.78
CA HIS A 454 -2.93 24.60 33.09
C HIS A 454 -4.41 25.02 33.19
N ASN A 455 -4.71 26.29 33.48
CA ASN A 455 -6.09 26.78 33.61
C ASN A 455 -6.76 27.09 32.25
N SER A 456 -5.99 27.25 31.17
CA SER A 456 -6.46 27.44 29.78
C SER A 456 -6.47 26.15 28.96
N HIS A 457 -5.51 25.24 29.21
CA HIS A 457 -5.34 23.99 28.47
C HIS A 457 -5.27 22.75 29.38
N LEU A 458 -5.64 21.61 28.80
CA LEU A 458 -5.30 20.27 29.25
C LEU A 458 -3.95 19.86 28.64
N HIS A 459 -3.01 19.40 29.47
CA HIS A 459 -1.75 18.85 29.02
C HIS A 459 -1.83 17.32 28.99
N ILE A 460 -1.65 16.70 27.81
CA ILE A 460 -1.60 15.24 27.65
C ILE A 460 -0.20 14.78 27.23
N GLY A 461 0.31 13.70 27.80
CA GLY A 461 1.65 13.21 27.53
C GLY A 461 1.93 11.87 28.18
N GLY A 462 3.21 11.51 28.29
CA GLY A 462 3.61 10.22 28.86
C GLY A 462 3.00 9.04 28.09
N PHE A 463 3.01 9.13 26.76
CA PHE A 463 2.45 8.10 25.89
C PHE A 463 3.20 6.77 26.06
N ILE A 464 2.46 5.69 26.29
CA ILE A 464 3.02 4.37 26.60
C ILE A 464 3.38 3.64 25.29
N SER A 465 4.53 3.96 24.67
CA SER A 465 4.97 3.34 23.41
C SER A 465 5.06 1.80 23.45
N SER A 466 5.17 1.16 24.61
CA SER A 466 5.13 -0.31 24.73
C SER A 466 3.74 -0.92 24.48
N LYS A 467 2.68 -0.11 24.41
CA LYS A 467 1.34 -0.53 23.96
C LYS A 467 1.23 -0.63 22.44
N ILE A 468 2.16 -0.07 21.67
CA ILE A 468 2.14 -0.19 20.21
C ILE A 468 2.67 -1.56 19.78
N ILE A 469 1.82 -2.33 19.11
CA ILE A 469 2.17 -3.62 18.53
C ILE A 469 2.96 -3.35 17.24
N LYS A 470 4.21 -3.83 17.16
CA LYS A 470 5.01 -3.77 15.93
C LYS A 470 4.70 -4.99 15.06
N LYS A 471 4.49 -4.79 13.77
CA LYS A 471 4.24 -5.83 12.76
C LYS A 471 5.16 -5.67 11.56
#